data_AF-A0A5B7C4Z0-F1
#
_entry.id   AF-A0A5B7C4Z0-F1
#
_cell.length_a   1.000
_cell.length_b   1.000
_cell.length_c   1.000
_cell.angle_alpha   90.00
_cell.angle_beta   90.00
_cell.angle_gamma   90.00
#
_symmetry.space_group_name_H-M   'P 1'
#
loop_
_entity.id
_entity.type
_entity.pdbx_description
1 polymer ?
#
loop_
_entity_poly.entity_id
_entity_poly.type
_entity_poly.pdbx_seq_one_letter_code
_entity_poly.pdbx_strand_id
1 'polypeptide(L)'
;AIIGERIAVGICLFAVIIYKFRRRHLSMDDNIEEFLQRQNNLMPIRYSYSQIKQITKNFKDKLGQGGYGSVFKGKLRSGLLVAIKVLGKSTANGQEFINEISTIGRIHHVHVVKLIGFCVE
;
A
#
# COMPACT_ATOMS: atom_id res chain seq x y z
N ALA A 1 -35.84 -30.65 -7.01
CA ALA A 1 -35.11 -30.20 -8.21
C ALA A 1 -35.03 -28.66 -8.30
N ILE A 2 -36.17 -27.97 -8.44
CA ILE A 2 -36.24 -26.51 -8.73
C ILE A 2 -35.53 -25.62 -7.68
N ILE A 3 -35.66 -25.94 -6.39
CA ILE A 3 -35.03 -25.17 -5.29
C ILE A 3 -33.50 -25.26 -5.33
N GLY A 4 -32.95 -26.42 -5.71
CA GLY A 4 -31.50 -26.64 -5.80
C GLY A 4 -30.85 -25.84 -6.93
N GLU A 5 -31.53 -25.71 -8.07
CA GLU A 5 -31.01 -24.93 -9.20
C GLU A 5 -30.95 -23.43 -8.90
N ARG A 6 -31.95 -22.89 -8.19
CA ARG A 6 -31.93 -21.47 -7.79
C ARG A 6 -30.80 -21.15 -6.81
N ILE A 7 -30.49 -22.07 -5.89
CA ILE A 7 -29.36 -21.93 -4.96
C ILE A 7 -28.03 -21.98 -5.72
N ALA A 8 -27.87 -22.94 -6.64
CA ALA A 8 -26.66 -23.07 -7.45
C ALA A 8 -26.39 -21.82 -8.30
N VAL A 9 -27.43 -21.29 -8.96
CA VAL A 9 -27.33 -20.04 -9.73
C VAL A 9 -26.95 -18.86 -8.82
N GLY A 10 -27.53 -18.78 -7.62
CA GLY A 10 -27.18 -17.75 -6.63
C GLY A 10 -25.71 -17.80 -6.21
N ILE A 11 -25.18 -18.99 -5.90
CA ILE A 11 -23.77 -19.19 -5.53
C ILE A 11 -22.84 -18.80 -6.69
N CYS A 12 -23.18 -19.20 -7.92
CA CYS A 12 -22.39 -18.85 -9.11
C CYS A 12 -22.34 -17.34 -9.33
N LEU A 13 -23.47 -16.63 -9.23
CA LEU A 13 -23.50 -15.17 -9.35
C LEU A 13 -22.68 -14.49 -8.25
N PHE A 14 -22.79 -14.96 -7.01
CA PHE A 14 -22.02 -14.42 -5.89
C PHE A 14 -20.50 -14.63 -6.06
N ALA A 15 -20.09 -15.82 -6.52
CA ALA A 15 -18.69 -16.12 -6.83
C ALA A 15 -18.14 -15.23 -7.95
N VAL A 16 -18.94 -14.98 -9.00
CA VAL A 16 -18.58 -14.05 -10.10
C VAL A 16 -18.44 -12.62 -9.60
N ILE A 17 -19.31 -12.17 -8.69
CA ILE A 17 -19.22 -10.83 -8.07
C ILE A 17 -17.93 -10.72 -7.27
N ILE A 18 -17.61 -11.69 -6.40
CA ILE A 18 -16.36 -11.70 -5.64
C ILE A 18 -15.14 -11.70 -6.58
N TYR A 19 -15.16 -12.53 -7.62
CA TYR A 19 -14.08 -12.59 -8.60
C TYR A 19 -13.88 -11.23 -9.29
N LYS A 20 -14.96 -10.59 -9.75
CA LYS A 20 -14.89 -9.26 -10.37
C LYS A 20 -14.42 -8.20 -9.37
N PHE A 21 -14.88 -8.24 -8.11
CA PHE A 21 -14.46 -7.28 -7.09
C PHE A 21 -12.97 -7.42 -6.76
N ARG A 22 -12.51 -8.66 -6.52
CA ARG A 22 -11.10 -8.97 -6.32
C ARG A 22 -10.27 -8.52 -7.53
N ARG A 23 -10.72 -8.80 -8.75
CA ARG A 23 -10.01 -8.39 -9.98
C ARG A 23 -9.93 -6.87 -10.13
N ARG A 24 -10.97 -6.12 -9.78
CA ARG A 24 -10.94 -4.64 -9.81
C ARG A 24 -9.97 -4.07 -8.78
N HIS A 25 -10.02 -4.56 -7.54
CA HIS A 25 -9.07 -4.16 -6.51
C HIS A 25 -7.63 -4.57 -6.91
N LEU A 26 -7.49 -5.70 -7.60
CA LEU A 26 -6.20 -6.09 -8.13
C LEU A 26 -5.70 -5.07 -9.17
N SER A 27 -6.52 -4.77 -10.17
CA SER A 27 -6.16 -3.81 -11.23
C SER A 27 -5.80 -2.41 -10.71
N MET A 28 -6.45 -1.92 -9.66
CA MET A 28 -6.14 -0.59 -9.11
C MET A 28 -4.72 -0.51 -8.53
N ASP A 29 -4.30 -1.50 -7.74
CA ASP A 29 -2.95 -1.54 -7.19
C ASP A 29 -1.89 -1.68 -8.29
N ASP A 30 -2.18 -2.45 -9.35
CA ASP A 30 -1.24 -2.60 -10.47
C ASP A 30 -1.08 -1.27 -11.24
N ASN A 31 -2.17 -0.51 -11.43
CA ASN A 31 -2.12 0.85 -11.99
C ASN A 31 -1.31 1.82 -11.11
N ILE A 32 -1.45 1.72 -9.79
CA ILE A 32 -0.68 2.51 -8.82
C ILE A 32 0.81 2.20 -8.95
N GLU A 33 1.18 0.93 -9.07
CA GLU A 33 2.57 0.52 -9.23
C GLU A 33 3.16 0.89 -10.59
N GLU A 34 2.37 0.78 -11.65
CA GLU A 34 2.76 1.29 -12.97
C GLU A 34 3.00 2.80 -12.95
N PHE A 35 2.15 3.55 -12.23
CA PHE A 35 2.36 4.98 -12.01
C PHE A 35 3.67 5.26 -11.27
N LEU A 36 4.02 4.49 -10.23
CA LEU A 36 5.31 4.62 -9.52
C LEU A 36 6.53 4.40 -10.41
N GLN A 37 6.43 3.44 -11.34
CA GLN A 37 7.50 3.16 -12.29
C GLN A 37 7.62 4.23 -13.37
N ARG A 38 6.48 4.74 -13.86
CA ARG A 38 6.46 5.77 -14.91
C ARG A 38 6.84 7.15 -14.38
N GLN A 39 6.36 7.55 -13.21
CA GLN A 39 6.60 8.88 -12.65
C GLN A 39 7.78 8.84 -11.68
N ASN A 40 8.96 9.19 -12.20
CA ASN A 40 10.13 9.47 -11.38
C ASN A 40 10.08 10.84 -10.66
N ASN A 41 9.04 11.65 -10.86
CA ASN A 41 9.10 13.08 -10.51
C ASN A 41 7.83 13.75 -9.93
N LEU A 42 6.76 13.03 -9.58
CA LEU A 42 5.55 13.69 -9.06
C LEU A 42 4.93 12.90 -7.91
N MET A 43 4.86 13.59 -6.76
CA MET A 43 4.10 13.35 -5.54
C MET A 43 4.00 11.89 -5.00
N PRO A 44 4.43 11.64 -3.74
CA PRO A 44 4.24 10.35 -3.08
C PRO A 44 2.78 9.89 -3.12
N ILE A 45 2.57 8.60 -3.39
CA ILE A 45 1.22 8.02 -3.43
C ILE A 45 0.64 7.90 -2.03
N ARG A 46 -0.64 8.26 -1.87
CA ARG A 46 -1.38 7.99 -0.64
C ARG A 46 -1.92 6.57 -0.64
N TYR A 47 -1.44 5.75 0.28
CA TYR A 47 -1.95 4.40 0.55
C TYR A 47 -2.94 4.43 1.72
N SER A 48 -3.88 3.48 1.73
CA SER A 48 -4.68 3.18 2.92
C SER A 48 -3.91 2.28 3.89
N TYR A 49 -4.29 2.28 5.16
CA TYR A 49 -3.69 1.39 6.15
C TYR A 49 -3.92 -0.10 5.81
N SER A 50 -5.05 -0.42 5.17
CA SER A 50 -5.33 -1.78 4.69
C SER A 50 -4.35 -2.23 3.60
N GLN A 51 -3.99 -1.35 2.67
CA GLN A 51 -2.95 -1.63 1.66
C GLN A 51 -1.58 -1.83 2.34
N ILE A 52 -1.22 -0.97 3.29
CA ILE A 52 0.04 -1.12 4.04
C ILE A 52 0.10 -2.46 4.79
N LYS A 53 -1.00 -2.88 5.44
CA LYS A 53 -1.10 -4.21 6.06
C LYS A 53 -0.91 -5.33 5.03
N GLN A 54 -1.52 -5.22 3.86
CA GLN A 54 -1.36 -6.24 2.81
C GLN A 54 0.10 -6.32 2.31
N ILE A 55 0.72 -5.18 2.02
CA ILE A 55 2.10 -5.07 1.52
C ILE A 55 3.09 -5.65 2.54
N THR A 56 2.88 -5.42 3.84
CA THR A 56 3.73 -5.91 4.94
C THR A 56 3.36 -7.29 5.45
N LYS A 57 2.33 -7.94 4.88
CA LYS A 57 1.76 -9.20 5.39
C LYS A 57 1.41 -9.12 6.88
N ASN A 58 0.71 -8.05 7.28
CA ASN A 58 0.39 -7.68 8.66
C ASN A 58 1.63 -7.39 9.52
N PHE A 59 2.56 -6.58 9.00
CA PHE A 59 3.77 -6.16 9.72
C PHE A 59 4.65 -7.34 10.20
N LYS A 60 4.67 -8.43 9.44
CA LYS A 60 5.33 -9.69 9.84
C LYS A 60 6.85 -9.56 9.98
N ASP A 61 7.48 -8.90 9.00
CA ASP A 61 8.93 -8.90 8.84
C ASP A 61 9.49 -7.54 9.29
N LYS A 62 9.85 -7.41 10.57
CA LYS A 62 10.45 -6.19 11.12
C LYS A 62 11.93 -6.09 10.72
N LEU A 63 12.31 -4.98 10.11
CA LEU A 63 13.69 -4.69 9.69
C LEU A 63 14.47 -3.95 10.78
N GLY A 64 13.80 -3.16 11.62
CA GLY A 64 14.45 -2.43 12.69
C GLY A 64 13.50 -1.56 13.51
N GLN A 65 14.03 -0.94 14.57
CA GLN A 65 13.35 0.03 15.41
C GLN A 65 14.34 1.09 15.89
N GLY A 66 13.90 2.34 15.94
CA GLY A 66 14.64 3.45 16.52
C GLY A 66 13.73 4.38 17.30
N GLY A 67 14.25 5.53 17.73
CA GLY A 67 13.50 6.50 18.54
C GLY A 67 12.23 7.04 17.87
N TYR A 68 12.20 7.06 16.54
CA TYR A 68 11.08 7.60 15.75
C TYR A 68 10.07 6.55 15.28
N GLY A 69 10.27 5.26 15.61
CA GLY A 69 9.33 4.20 15.23
C GLY A 69 9.98 2.90 14.75
N SER A 70 9.20 2.09 14.04
CA SER A 70 9.58 0.75 13.56
C SER A 70 9.58 0.69 12.03
N VAL A 71 10.51 -0.07 11.47
CA VAL A 71 10.62 -0.29 10.01
C VAL A 71 10.30 -1.74 9.70
N PHE A 72 9.45 -1.97 8.70
CA PHE A 72 9.01 -3.28 8.25
C PHE A 72 9.32 -3.50 6.78
N LYS A 73 9.55 -4.74 6.41
CA LYS A 73 9.67 -5.16 5.01
C LYS A 73 8.29 -5.26 4.39
N GLY A 74 8.17 -4.72 3.19
CA GLY A 74 7.00 -4.87 2.33
C GLY A 74 7.39 -5.43 0.97
N LYS A 75 6.41 -6.00 0.27
CA LYS A 75 6.54 -6.39 -1.13
C LYS A 75 5.35 -5.83 -1.90
N LEU A 76 5.63 -4.92 -2.84
CA LEU A 76 4.67 -4.49 -3.85
C LEU A 76 4.37 -5.64 -4.82
N ARG A 77 3.28 -5.58 -5.55
CA ARG A 77 2.82 -6.68 -6.41
C ARG A 77 3.69 -6.93 -7.62
N SER A 78 4.27 -5.88 -8.17
CA SER A 78 5.38 -5.86 -9.14
C SER A 78 6.59 -6.67 -8.67
N GLY A 79 6.65 -6.96 -7.37
CA GLY A 79 7.75 -7.68 -6.75
C GLY A 79 8.78 -6.76 -6.11
N LEU A 80 8.65 -5.44 -6.27
CA LEU A 80 9.55 -4.46 -5.65
C LEU A 80 9.48 -4.58 -4.13
N LEU A 81 10.63 -4.78 -3.51
CA LEU A 81 10.77 -4.78 -2.06
C LEU A 81 10.84 -3.34 -1.56
N VAL A 82 10.11 -3.05 -0.49
CA VAL A 82 10.02 -1.71 0.10
C VAL A 82 10.25 -1.77 1.61
N ALA A 83 10.71 -0.65 2.17
CA ALA A 83 10.78 -0.45 3.62
C ALA A 83 9.64 0.47 4.05
N ILE A 84 8.86 0.04 5.03
CA ILE A 84 7.70 0.78 5.57
C ILE A 84 8.05 1.22 6.99
N LYS A 85 8.32 2.52 7.15
CA LYS A 85 8.57 3.15 8.43
C LYS A 85 7.25 3.58 9.06
N VAL A 86 6.87 2.91 10.16
CA VAL A 86 5.72 3.27 10.99
C VAL A 86 6.23 4.17 12.10
N LEU A 87 5.76 5.42 12.11
CA LEU A 87 6.14 6.39 13.12
C LEU A 87 5.51 6.04 14.47
N GLY A 88 6.28 6.19 15.54
CA GLY A 88 5.78 6.03 16.91
C GLY A 88 4.88 7.19 17.34
N LYS A 89 4.20 7.07 18.49
CA LYS A 89 3.31 8.10 19.06
C LYS A 89 4.00 9.42 19.47
N SER A 90 5.29 9.59 19.20
CA SER A 90 6.01 10.79 19.63
C SER A 90 5.61 11.99 18.78
N THR A 91 5.02 13.01 19.43
CA THR A 91 5.10 14.49 19.24
C THR A 91 5.28 15.10 17.84
N ALA A 92 5.21 14.34 16.75
CA ALA A 92 5.22 14.88 15.41
C ALA A 92 3.86 15.53 15.20
N ASN A 93 3.83 16.86 15.28
CA ASN A 93 2.68 17.62 14.83
C ASN A 93 2.38 17.16 13.39
N GLY A 94 1.09 17.04 13.02
CA GLY A 94 0.72 16.63 11.65
C GLY A 94 1.41 17.48 10.56
N GLN A 95 1.79 18.72 10.91
CA GLN A 95 2.58 19.61 10.09
C GLN A 95 4.02 19.12 9.82
N GLU A 96 4.72 18.54 10.80
CA GLU A 96 6.07 18.00 10.61
C GLU A 96 6.06 16.81 9.65
N PHE A 97 5.06 15.94 9.79
CA PHE A 97 4.84 14.83 8.87
C PHE A 97 4.57 15.31 7.44
N ILE A 98 3.71 16.32 7.27
CA ILE A 98 3.43 16.93 5.96
C ILE A 98 4.69 17.56 5.36
N ASN A 99 5.47 18.27 6.18
CA ASN A 99 6.72 18.90 5.76
C ASN A 99 7.76 17.86 5.31
N GLU A 100 7.90 16.75 6.05
CA GLU A 100 8.82 15.66 5.72
C GLU A 100 8.42 15.01 4.39
N ILE A 101 7.13 14.69 4.18
CA ILE A 101 6.64 14.13 2.92
C ILE A 101 6.83 15.10 1.76
N SER A 102 6.51 16.38 1.97
CA SER A 102 6.66 17.40 0.93
C SER A 102 8.13 17.58 0.51
N THR A 103 9.05 17.44 1.45
CA THR A 103 10.49 17.62 1.19
C THR A 103 11.08 16.37 0.56
N ILE A 104 10.95 15.20 1.20
CA ILE A 104 11.53 13.94 0.72
C ILE A 104 10.84 13.46 -0.56
N GLY A 105 9.54 13.72 -0.71
CA GLY A 105 8.76 13.31 -1.88
C GLY A 105 9.22 13.94 -3.20
N ARG A 106 10.02 15.01 -3.15
CA ARG A 106 10.60 15.69 -4.32
C ARG A 106 12.05 15.29 -4.60
N ILE A 107 12.70 14.57 -3.69
CA ILE A 107 14.11 14.18 -3.83
C ILE A 107 14.17 12.89 -4.63
N HIS A 108 14.71 12.98 -5.85
CA HIS A 108 14.98 11.83 -6.69
C HIS A 108 16.46 11.84 -7.10
N HIS A 109 17.26 11.04 -6.40
CA HIS A 109 18.69 10.97 -6.61
C HIS A 109 19.20 9.54 -6.42
N VAL A 110 20.17 9.10 -7.21
CA VAL A 110 20.70 7.71 -7.21
C VAL A 110 21.27 7.28 -5.86
N HIS A 111 21.73 8.23 -5.05
CA HIS A 111 22.30 7.99 -3.71
C HIS A 111 21.37 8.35 -2.55
N VAL A 112 20.10 8.64 -2.82
CA VAL A 112 19.10 8.97 -1.80
C VAL A 112 17.91 8.02 -1.92
N VAL A 113 17.42 7.52 -0.79
CA VAL A 113 16.23 6.66 -0.77
C VAL A 113 15.02 7.42 -1.32
N LYS A 114 14.33 6.83 -2.30
CA LYS A 114 13.13 7.41 -2.89
C LYS A 114 11.92 7.15 -1.99
N LEU A 115 11.19 8.20 -1.62
CA LEU A 115 9.88 8.06 -0.99
C LEU A 115 8.84 7.70 -2.06
N ILE A 116 8.28 6.49 -1.95
CA ILE A 116 7.30 5.95 -2.90
C ILE A 116 5.89 6.44 -2.56
N GLY A 117 5.56 6.45 -1.28
CA GLY A 117 4.23 6.81 -0.82
C GLY A 117 4.16 6.95 0.69
N PHE A 118 2.98 7.32 1.16
CA PHE A 118 2.70 7.58 2.55
C PHE A 118 1.30 7.07 2.91
N CYS A 119 1.05 6.90 4.21
CA CYS A 119 -0.25 6.55 4.74
C CYS A 119 -0.54 7.49 5.91
N VAL A 120 -1.73 8.08 5.91
CA VAL A 120 -2.27 8.86 7.04
C VAL A 120 -3.68 8.39 7.28
N GLU A 121 -3.88 7.79 8.44
CA GLU A 121 -5.14 7.27 8.95
C GLU A 121 -5.13 7.27 10.48
#